data_AF-A0A848WXT0-F1
#
_entry.id   AF-A0A848WXT0-F1
#
_cell.length_a   1.000
_cell.length_b   1.000
_cell.length_c   1.000
_cell.angle_alpha   90.00
_cell.angle_beta   90.00
_cell.angle_gamma   90.00
#
_symmetry.space_group_name_H-M   'P 1'
#
loop_
_entity.id
_entity.type
_entity.pdbx_description
1 polymer ?
#
loop_
_entity_poly.entity_id
_entity_poly.type
_entity_poly.pdbx_seq_one_letter_code
_entity_poly.pdbx_strand_id
1 'polypeptide(L)'
;GDPIYSIGHGIVVYSQDYQKGWGNVIIIRHAYRAKDGQITYIDSLYGHLQKREKFVGDQVSRGEKIGTMGRGPRNMYLAHLHFEIRKNLQVGMNRTRYPKDFTIYYSPKHFIRENRDLRYEPRKVPVPINTFGKSNPNVLTSKPLELPDLAAVEDRPEAPEPVKEVVSTQTKPDTATSEESRNLWDRVMGLFTGPGE
;
A
#
# COMPACT_ATOMS: atom_id res chain seq x y z
N GLY A 1 -13.76 -22.11 15.49
CA GLY A 1 -13.41 -22.89 14.29
C GLY A 1 -11.92 -23.12 14.26
N ASP A 2 -11.47 -24.02 13.40
CA ASP A 2 -10.05 -24.35 13.25
C ASP A 2 -9.21 -23.13 12.85
N PRO A 3 -7.95 -23.03 13.29
CA PRO A 3 -7.10 -21.88 13.00
C PRO A 3 -6.73 -21.82 11.52
N ILE A 4 -6.79 -20.62 10.94
CA ILE A 4 -6.32 -20.33 9.58
C ILE A 4 -5.04 -19.49 9.67
N TYR A 5 -4.03 -19.88 8.92
CA TYR A 5 -2.70 -19.27 8.94
C TYR A 5 -2.35 -18.64 7.59
N SER A 6 -1.55 -17.57 7.61
CA SER A 6 -1.01 -16.95 6.41
C SER A 6 -0.02 -17.90 5.71
N ILE A 7 -0.14 -18.03 4.39
CA ILE A 7 0.77 -18.88 3.59
C ILE A 7 2.20 -18.31 3.51
N GLY A 8 2.40 -17.03 3.81
CA GLY A 8 3.66 -16.32 3.61
C GLY A 8 3.71 -14.97 4.34
N HIS A 9 4.88 -14.34 4.32
CA HIS A 9 5.00 -12.95 4.78
C HIS A 9 4.22 -12.02 3.86
N GLY A 10 3.58 -11.00 4.41
CA GLY A 10 2.80 -10.08 3.60
C GLY A 10 2.15 -8.96 4.39
N ILE A 11 1.33 -8.18 3.71
CA ILE A 11 0.51 -7.12 4.28
C ILE A 11 -0.96 -7.38 3.97
N VAL A 12 -1.82 -7.22 4.97
CA VAL A 12 -3.26 -7.34 4.78
C VAL A 12 -3.76 -6.15 3.98
N VAL A 13 -4.27 -6.42 2.79
CA VAL A 13 -4.82 -5.41 1.88
C VAL A 13 -6.34 -5.35 1.92
N TYR A 14 -7.01 -6.36 2.50
CA TYR A 14 -8.45 -6.37 2.72
C TYR A 14 -8.80 -7.20 3.96
N SER A 15 -9.73 -6.72 4.78
CA SER A 15 -10.25 -7.47 5.93
C SER A 15 -11.63 -6.95 6.34
N GLN A 16 -12.69 -7.49 5.71
CA GLN A 16 -14.07 -7.05 5.95
C GLN A 16 -15.06 -8.22 5.87
N ASP A 17 -16.28 -7.99 6.37
CA ASP A 17 -17.39 -8.91 6.15
C ASP A 17 -18.03 -8.51 4.83
N TYR A 18 -17.72 -9.26 3.78
CA TYR A 18 -18.21 -8.97 2.44
C TYR A 18 -19.66 -9.43 2.24
N GLN A 19 -20.23 -10.16 3.20
CA GLN A 19 -21.59 -10.69 3.12
C GLN A 19 -21.78 -11.48 1.81
N LYS A 20 -22.95 -11.41 1.15
CA LYS A 20 -23.20 -11.89 -0.24
C LYS A 20 -22.59 -13.26 -0.59
N GLY A 21 -22.68 -14.22 0.33
CA GLY A 21 -22.11 -15.57 0.17
C GLY A 21 -20.64 -15.73 0.58
N TRP A 22 -19.91 -14.67 0.91
CA TRP A 22 -18.51 -14.73 1.34
C TRP A 22 -18.36 -14.68 2.86
N GLY A 23 -19.10 -13.79 3.52
CA GLY A 23 -18.92 -13.52 4.95
C GLY A 23 -17.59 -12.81 5.21
N ASN A 24 -16.93 -13.15 6.32
CA ASN A 24 -15.62 -12.60 6.63
C ASN A 24 -14.56 -13.06 5.63
N VAL A 25 -13.82 -12.09 5.09
CA VAL A 25 -12.74 -12.31 4.14
C VAL A 25 -11.51 -11.53 4.56
N ILE A 26 -10.34 -12.15 4.38
CA ILE A 26 -9.03 -11.50 4.45
C ILE A 26 -8.34 -11.67 3.10
N ILE A 27 -7.72 -10.61 2.58
CA ILE A 27 -6.78 -10.69 1.45
C ILE A 27 -5.42 -10.19 1.93
N ILE A 28 -4.39 -11.01 1.74
CA ILE A 28 -3.01 -10.67 2.08
C ILE A 28 -2.21 -10.58 0.78
N ARG A 29 -1.47 -9.49 0.63
CA ARG A 29 -0.52 -9.30 -0.45
C ARG A 29 0.86 -9.77 -0.03
N HIS A 30 1.42 -10.68 -0.80
CA HIS A 30 2.75 -11.20 -0.59
C HIS A 30 3.69 -10.64 -1.65
N ALA A 31 4.90 -10.30 -1.23
CA ALA A 31 6.01 -10.03 -2.12
C ALA A 31 7.04 -11.13 -1.92
N TYR A 32 7.53 -11.70 -3.02
CA TYR A 32 8.55 -12.74 -2.97
C TYR A 32 9.46 -12.64 -4.19
N ARG A 33 10.70 -13.11 -4.05
CA ARG A 33 11.61 -13.24 -5.18
C ARG A 33 11.28 -14.52 -5.94
N ALA A 34 10.84 -14.39 -7.17
CA ALA A 34 10.60 -15.52 -8.06
C ALA A 34 11.94 -16.16 -8.48
N LYS A 35 11.86 -17.35 -9.09
CA LYS A 35 13.04 -18.14 -9.49
C LYS A 35 13.91 -17.45 -10.54
N ASP A 36 13.33 -16.53 -11.30
CA ASP A 36 14.01 -15.65 -12.25
C ASP A 36 14.73 -14.47 -11.58
N GLY A 37 14.64 -14.35 -10.25
CA GLY A 37 15.26 -13.30 -9.45
C GLY A 37 14.41 -12.03 -9.32
N GLN A 38 13.25 -11.93 -9.98
CA GLN A 38 12.39 -10.75 -9.93
C GLN A 38 11.51 -10.75 -8.68
N ILE A 39 11.28 -9.56 -8.10
CA ILE A 39 10.29 -9.42 -7.03
C ILE A 39 8.90 -9.44 -7.66
N THR A 40 8.14 -10.47 -7.31
CA THR A 40 6.78 -10.70 -7.78
C THR A 40 5.81 -10.55 -6.62
N TYR A 41 4.57 -10.20 -6.96
CA TYR A 41 3.49 -10.02 -5.99
C TYR A 41 2.34 -10.94 -6.33
N ILE A 42 1.69 -11.44 -5.28
CA ILE A 42 0.43 -12.17 -5.38
C ILE A 42 -0.50 -11.74 -4.25
N ASP A 43 -1.80 -11.91 -4.47
CA ASP A 43 -2.79 -11.83 -3.41
C ASP A 43 -3.26 -13.24 -3.03
N SER A 44 -3.24 -13.56 -1.73
CA SER A 44 -3.94 -14.72 -1.19
C SER A 44 -5.26 -14.29 -0.54
N LEU A 45 -6.35 -14.96 -0.89
CA LEU A 45 -7.68 -14.71 -0.30
C LEU A 45 -8.08 -15.86 0.63
N TYR A 46 -8.61 -15.51 1.78
CA TYR A 46 -9.19 -16.41 2.78
C TYR A 46 -10.63 -15.99 3.05
N GLY A 47 -11.59 -16.79 2.59
CA GLY A 47 -13.03 -16.52 2.73
C GLY A 47 -13.74 -17.46 3.70
N HIS A 48 -15.00 -17.13 3.99
CA HIS A 48 -15.88 -17.88 4.90
C HIS A 48 -15.37 -17.97 6.34
N LEU A 49 -14.53 -17.03 6.77
CA LEU A 49 -13.96 -17.06 8.12
C LEU A 49 -15.05 -16.85 9.18
N GLN A 50 -14.93 -17.52 10.32
CA GLN A 50 -15.78 -17.25 11.48
C GLN A 50 -15.35 -15.94 12.17
N LYS A 51 -14.03 -15.73 12.29
CA LYS A 51 -13.43 -14.54 12.90
C LYS A 51 -12.21 -14.10 12.09
N ARG A 52 -12.05 -12.79 11.90
CA ARG A 52 -10.81 -12.16 11.41
C ARG A 52 -10.00 -11.70 12.61
N GLU A 53 -8.70 -11.99 12.60
CA GLU A 53 -7.76 -11.57 13.65
C GLU A 53 -6.72 -10.58 13.12
N LYS A 54 -6.78 -10.25 11.83
CA LYS A 54 -5.92 -9.27 11.17
C LYS A 54 -6.73 -8.29 10.34
N PHE A 55 -6.28 -7.05 10.29
CA PHE A 55 -6.96 -5.91 9.68
C PHE A 55 -6.08 -5.26 8.62
N VAL A 56 -6.69 -4.42 7.78
CA VAL A 56 -5.98 -3.76 6.67
C VAL A 56 -4.81 -2.95 7.20
N GLY A 57 -3.63 -3.14 6.61
CA GLY A 57 -2.38 -2.52 7.06
C GLY A 57 -1.51 -3.41 7.95
N ASP A 58 -2.07 -4.46 8.55
CA ASP A 58 -1.30 -5.38 9.39
C ASP A 58 -0.25 -6.12 8.55
N GLN A 59 0.98 -6.15 9.03
CA GLN A 59 2.01 -7.05 8.55
C GLN A 59 1.80 -8.44 9.17
N VAL A 60 1.94 -9.47 8.35
CA VAL A 60 1.78 -10.87 8.79
C VAL A 60 2.99 -11.69 8.38
N SER A 61 3.35 -12.64 9.23
CA SER A 61 4.41 -13.61 8.97
C SER A 61 3.87 -14.91 8.37
N ARG A 62 4.73 -15.65 7.67
CA ARG A 62 4.40 -17.02 7.24
C ARG A 62 4.03 -17.87 8.46
N GLY A 63 2.90 -18.57 8.39
CA GLY A 63 2.42 -19.41 9.49
C GLY A 63 1.81 -18.62 10.66
N GLU A 64 1.65 -17.30 10.54
CA GLU A 64 0.94 -16.51 11.55
C GLU A 64 -0.57 -16.73 11.43
N LYS A 65 -1.25 -16.84 12.58
CA LYS A 65 -2.70 -17.02 12.62
C LYS A 65 -3.40 -15.72 12.21
N ILE A 66 -4.32 -15.83 11.26
CA ILE A 66 -5.03 -14.67 10.69
C ILE A 66 -6.54 -14.69 10.99
N GLY A 67 -7.05 -15.82 11.45
CA GLY A 67 -8.47 -16.00 11.77
C GLY A 67 -8.81 -17.45 12.06
N THR A 68 -10.11 -17.75 12.00
CA THR A 68 -10.63 -19.10 12.22
C THR A 68 -11.62 -19.49 11.13
N MET A 69 -11.65 -20.77 10.77
CA MET A 69 -12.57 -21.35 9.79
C MET A 69 -14.03 -21.16 10.22
N GLY A 70 -14.91 -20.92 9.25
CA GLY A 70 -16.33 -20.69 9.48
C GLY A 70 -17.21 -21.32 8.40
N ARG A 71 -18.46 -20.85 8.35
CA ARG A 71 -19.57 -21.38 7.54
C ARG A 71 -20.13 -20.36 6.56
N GLY A 72 -19.35 -19.30 6.29
CA GLY A 72 -19.81 -18.14 5.53
C GLY A 72 -20.88 -17.32 6.27
N PRO A 73 -21.57 -16.40 5.57
CA PRO A 73 -22.57 -15.55 6.19
C PRO A 73 -23.79 -16.37 6.60
N ARG A 74 -24.36 -16.11 7.78
CA ARG A 74 -25.58 -16.78 8.30
C ARG A 74 -25.53 -18.32 8.25
N ASN A 75 -24.34 -18.92 8.42
CA ASN A 75 -24.13 -20.36 8.36
C ASN A 75 -24.65 -21.03 7.07
N MET A 76 -24.59 -20.32 5.94
CA MET A 76 -25.09 -20.81 4.64
C MET A 76 -24.34 -22.04 4.11
N TYR A 77 -23.15 -22.35 4.63
CA TYR A 77 -22.35 -23.49 4.19
C TYR A 77 -21.96 -24.43 5.33
N LEU A 78 -21.51 -25.63 4.98
CA LEU A 78 -20.71 -26.45 5.89
C LEU A 78 -19.37 -25.77 6.18
N ALA A 79 -18.73 -26.13 7.29
CA ALA A 79 -17.47 -25.50 7.68
C ALA A 79 -16.37 -25.83 6.65
N HIS A 80 -15.84 -24.81 5.99
CA HIS A 80 -14.75 -24.95 5.01
C HIS A 80 -14.02 -23.62 4.83
N LEU A 81 -12.85 -23.67 4.18
CA LEU A 81 -12.09 -22.49 3.78
C LEU A 81 -12.20 -22.28 2.27
N HIS A 82 -12.66 -21.10 1.86
CA HIS A 82 -12.47 -20.65 0.48
C HIS A 82 -11.10 -20.02 0.35
N PHE A 83 -10.21 -20.62 -0.45
CA PHE A 83 -8.82 -20.18 -0.57
C PHE A 83 -8.43 -19.93 -2.02
N GLU A 84 -7.76 -18.82 -2.27
CA GLU A 84 -7.31 -18.44 -3.61
C GLU A 84 -5.92 -17.83 -3.61
N ILE A 85 -5.23 -17.96 -4.74
CA ILE A 85 -3.99 -17.27 -5.03
C ILE A 85 -4.15 -16.55 -6.38
N ARG A 86 -3.91 -15.25 -6.39
CA ARG A 86 -4.22 -14.35 -7.50
C ARG A 86 -2.97 -13.67 -8.02
N LYS A 87 -2.82 -13.70 -9.34
CA LYS A 87 -1.77 -13.00 -10.09
C LYS A 87 -2.07 -11.50 -10.18
N ASN A 88 -3.32 -11.16 -10.46
CA ASN A 88 -3.73 -9.79 -10.67
C ASN A 88 -4.11 -9.11 -9.33
N LEU A 89 -3.36 -8.07 -9.00
CA LEU A 89 -3.48 -7.29 -7.77
C LEU A 89 -4.70 -6.35 -7.74
N GLN A 90 -5.46 -6.24 -8.83
CA GLN A 90 -6.62 -5.34 -8.93
C GLN A 90 -7.95 -6.03 -8.64
N VAL A 91 -7.97 -7.37 -8.58
CA VAL A 91 -9.21 -8.17 -8.49
C VAL A 91 -10.03 -7.81 -7.24
N GLY A 92 -9.39 -7.76 -6.07
CA GLY A 92 -10.06 -7.51 -4.79
C GLY A 92 -11.31 -8.38 -4.62
N MET A 93 -12.41 -7.83 -4.14
CA MET A 93 -13.70 -8.56 -4.10
C MET A 93 -14.53 -8.44 -5.39
N ASN A 94 -14.06 -7.70 -6.40
CA ASN A 94 -14.77 -7.45 -7.65
C ASN A 94 -14.49 -8.52 -8.72
N ARG A 95 -14.67 -9.79 -8.35
CA ARG A 95 -14.30 -10.95 -9.17
C ARG A 95 -15.06 -11.05 -10.49
N THR A 96 -16.26 -10.49 -10.56
CA THR A 96 -17.12 -10.56 -11.76
C THR A 96 -16.55 -9.78 -12.93
N ARG A 97 -15.67 -8.80 -12.68
CA ARG A 97 -15.00 -8.02 -13.72
C ARG A 97 -13.75 -8.68 -14.31
N TYR A 98 -13.32 -9.82 -13.76
CA TYR A 98 -12.09 -10.49 -14.18
C TYR A 98 -12.37 -11.93 -14.64
N PRO A 99 -11.67 -12.43 -15.66
CA PRO A 99 -11.73 -13.84 -16.04
C PRO A 99 -11.41 -14.76 -14.87
N LYS A 100 -12.15 -15.87 -14.75
CA LYS A 100 -11.98 -16.87 -13.69
C LYS A 100 -11.12 -18.04 -14.15
N ASP A 101 -9.96 -17.71 -14.74
CA ASP A 101 -9.05 -18.67 -15.35
C ASP A 101 -7.61 -18.50 -14.83
N PHE A 102 -6.69 -19.31 -15.38
CA PHE A 102 -5.29 -19.27 -14.99
C PHE A 102 -4.51 -18.06 -15.51
N THR A 103 -5.13 -17.14 -16.25
CA THR A 103 -4.50 -15.85 -16.56
C THR A 103 -4.51 -14.93 -15.33
N ILE A 104 -5.55 -15.03 -14.50
CA ILE A 104 -5.75 -14.21 -13.30
C ILE A 104 -5.41 -14.95 -12.01
N TYR A 105 -5.59 -16.27 -11.98
CA TYR A 105 -5.42 -17.09 -10.78
C TYR A 105 -4.28 -18.10 -10.93
N TYR A 106 -3.70 -18.51 -9.81
CA TYR A 106 -2.91 -19.73 -9.73
C TYR A 106 -3.75 -20.89 -9.21
N SER A 107 -3.40 -22.11 -9.60
CA SER A 107 -3.80 -23.30 -8.84
C SER A 107 -3.04 -23.27 -7.49
N PRO A 108 -3.73 -23.21 -6.33
CA PRO A 108 -3.05 -23.03 -5.05
C PRO A 108 -2.06 -24.16 -4.72
N LYS A 109 -2.45 -25.41 -5.01
CA LYS A 109 -1.61 -26.59 -4.78
C LYS A 109 -0.31 -26.52 -5.59
N HIS A 110 -0.41 -26.13 -6.86
CA HIS A 110 0.74 -26.02 -7.75
C HIS A 110 1.66 -24.89 -7.31
N PHE A 111 1.11 -23.69 -7.10
CA PHE A 111 1.86 -22.53 -6.65
C PHE A 111 2.61 -22.78 -5.34
N ILE A 112 1.94 -23.33 -4.32
CA ILE A 112 2.58 -23.60 -3.03
C ILE A 112 3.71 -24.60 -3.20
N ARG A 113 3.50 -25.70 -3.94
CA ARG A 113 4.53 -26.72 -4.15
C ARG A 113 5.78 -26.15 -4.82
N GLU A 114 5.63 -25.24 -5.78
CA GLU A 114 6.76 -24.67 -6.51
C GLU A 114 7.52 -23.58 -5.76
N ASN A 115 6.87 -22.95 -4.78
CA ASN A 115 7.37 -21.78 -4.06
C ASN A 115 7.57 -22.04 -2.55
N ARG A 116 7.39 -23.28 -2.07
CA ARG A 116 7.48 -23.61 -0.64
C ARG A 116 8.88 -23.39 -0.06
N ASP A 117 9.89 -23.58 -0.91
CA ASP A 117 11.32 -23.61 -0.58
C ASP A 117 12.03 -22.31 -0.97
N LEU A 118 11.26 -21.25 -1.25
CA LEU A 118 11.84 -19.93 -1.48
C LEU A 118 12.64 -19.49 -0.24
N ARG A 119 13.83 -18.95 -0.50
CA ARG A 119 14.72 -18.44 0.55
C ARG A 119 14.09 -17.21 1.20
N TYR A 120 14.16 -17.16 2.53
CA TYR A 120 13.77 -15.97 3.27
C TYR A 120 14.74 -14.82 2.95
N GLU A 121 14.19 -13.67 2.60
CA GLU A 121 14.95 -12.45 2.31
C GLU A 121 14.51 -11.35 3.29
N PRO A 122 15.41 -10.82 4.14
CA PRO A 122 15.05 -9.80 5.14
C PRO A 122 14.92 -8.39 4.54
N ARG A 123 15.23 -8.22 3.26
CA ARG A 123 15.19 -6.93 2.58
C ARG A 123 13.74 -6.42 2.49
N LYS A 124 13.55 -5.17 2.92
CA LYS A 124 12.25 -4.48 2.75
C LYS A 124 12.00 -4.21 1.27
N VAL A 125 10.79 -4.52 0.82
CA VAL A 125 10.34 -4.27 -0.55
C VAL A 125 9.08 -3.40 -0.54
N PRO A 126 8.93 -2.45 -1.48
CA PRO A 126 7.71 -1.67 -1.58
C PRO A 126 6.57 -2.59 -2.04
N VAL A 127 5.50 -2.67 -1.26
CA VAL A 127 4.33 -3.47 -1.63
C VAL A 127 3.25 -2.53 -2.17
N PRO A 128 2.76 -2.72 -3.40
CA PRO A 128 1.68 -1.90 -3.91
C PRO A 128 0.44 -2.12 -3.05
N ILE A 129 -0.19 -1.05 -2.60
CA ILE A 129 -1.46 -1.05 -1.87
C ILE A 129 -2.49 -0.20 -2.63
N ASN A 130 -3.74 -0.21 -2.20
CA ASN A 130 -4.82 0.59 -2.84
C ASN A 130 -5.02 0.31 -4.34
N THR A 131 -4.79 -0.92 -4.76
CA THR A 131 -4.90 -1.33 -6.17
C THR A 131 -6.31 -1.80 -6.57
N PHE A 132 -7.24 -1.93 -5.62
CA PHE A 132 -8.61 -2.32 -5.93
C PHE A 132 -9.42 -1.12 -6.42
N GLY A 133 -10.35 -1.35 -7.34
CA GLY A 133 -11.23 -0.29 -7.85
C GLY A 133 -12.09 0.35 -6.75
N LYS A 134 -12.60 1.57 -7.03
CA LYS A 134 -13.38 2.42 -6.11
C LYS A 134 -14.53 1.73 -5.36
N SER A 135 -15.08 0.64 -5.92
CA SER A 135 -16.13 -0.16 -5.30
C SER A 135 -15.67 -1.00 -4.10
N ASN A 136 -14.37 -1.04 -3.82
CA ASN A 136 -13.79 -1.69 -2.66
C ASN A 136 -12.78 -0.75 -1.99
N PRO A 137 -13.25 0.24 -1.21
CA PRO A 137 -12.35 1.22 -0.63
C PRO A 137 -11.59 0.52 0.50
N ASN A 138 -10.36 0.10 0.21
CA ASN A 138 -9.37 -0.22 1.23
C ASN A 138 -9.03 1.07 1.98
N VAL A 139 -9.98 1.62 2.74
CA VAL A 139 -9.72 2.77 3.58
C VAL A 139 -8.91 2.26 4.75
N LEU A 140 -7.62 2.57 4.75
CA LEU A 140 -6.81 2.51 5.97
C LEU A 140 -7.45 3.50 6.95
N THR A 141 -8.28 2.98 7.84
CA THR A 141 -8.84 3.74 8.96
C THR A 141 -7.76 3.77 10.03
N SER A 142 -6.72 4.58 9.83
CA SER A 142 -5.87 4.96 10.95
C SER A 142 -6.75 5.75 11.93
N LYS A 143 -6.56 5.53 13.23
CA LYS A 143 -7.06 6.49 14.22
C LYS A 143 -6.52 7.88 13.83
N PRO A 144 -7.31 8.96 14.00
CA PRO A 144 -6.81 10.30 13.80
C PRO A 144 -5.48 10.45 14.52
N LEU A 145 -4.44 10.87 13.79
CA LEU A 145 -3.15 11.15 14.42
C LEU A 145 -3.38 12.40 15.27
N GLU A 146 -3.26 12.28 16.59
CA GLU A 146 -3.21 13.46 17.46
C GLU A 146 -1.88 14.16 17.15
N LEU A 147 -1.92 15.13 16.25
CA LEU A 147 -0.79 16.00 16.00
C LEU A 147 -0.63 16.92 17.22
N PRO A 148 0.58 17.04 17.79
CA PRO A 148 0.81 18.05 18.80
C PRO A 148 0.50 19.42 18.20
N ASP A 149 -0.15 20.28 18.97
CA ASP A 149 -0.47 21.63 18.56
C ASP A 149 0.85 22.41 18.37
N LEU A 150 1.23 22.63 17.12
CA LEU A 150 2.47 23.33 16.76
C LEU A 150 2.46 24.80 17.21
N ALA A 151 1.29 25.33 17.59
CA ALA A 151 1.19 26.65 18.21
C ALA A 151 1.79 26.71 19.62
N ALA A 152 2.01 25.57 20.28
CA ALA A 152 2.58 25.50 21.63
C ALA A 152 4.12 25.36 21.65
N VAL A 153 4.78 25.36 20.49
CA VAL A 153 6.25 25.42 20.43
C VAL A 153 6.67 26.89 20.47
N GLU A 154 6.73 27.45 21.68
CA GLU A 154 7.22 28.82 21.92
C GLU A 154 8.71 28.99 21.62
N ASP A 155 9.45 27.89 21.49
CA ASP A 155 10.89 27.91 21.27
C ASP A 155 11.21 27.84 19.76
N ARG A 156 10.84 28.89 19.03
CA ARG A 156 11.33 29.11 17.67
C ARG A 156 12.81 29.52 17.80
N PRO A 157 13.78 28.71 17.32
CA PRO A 157 15.18 29.08 17.44
C PRO A 157 15.40 30.42 16.75
N GLU A 158 15.88 31.39 17.51
CA GLU A 158 16.18 32.71 17.01
C GLU A 158 17.34 32.59 16.01
N ALA A 159 17.18 33.20 14.83
CA ALA A 159 18.25 33.17 13.84
C ALA A 159 19.51 33.83 14.44
N PRO A 160 20.70 33.25 14.25
CA PRO A 160 21.93 33.86 14.75
C PRO A 160 22.07 35.27 14.15
N GLU A 161 22.49 36.24 14.98
CA GLU A 161 22.71 37.66 14.63
C GLU A 161 23.23 37.93 13.20
N PRO A 162 24.26 37.22 12.69
CA PRO A 162 24.75 37.46 11.32
C PRO A 162 23.69 37.25 10.22
N VAL A 163 22.68 36.40 10.46
CA VAL A 163 21.61 36.13 9.49
C VAL A 163 20.55 37.23 9.52
N LYS A 164 20.31 37.85 10.68
CA LYS A 164 19.38 38.99 10.81
C LYS A 164 19.88 40.21 10.04
N GLU A 165 21.18 40.49 10.09
CA GLU A 165 21.80 41.58 9.34
C GLU A 165 21.69 41.37 7.81
N VAL A 166 21.96 40.16 7.31
CA VAL A 166 21.85 39.82 5.88
C VAL A 166 20.42 39.96 5.38
N VAL A 167 19.43 39.53 6.16
CA VAL A 167 18.02 39.69 5.79
C VAL A 167 17.61 41.16 5.78
N SER A 168 18.07 41.96 6.74
CA SER A 168 17.75 43.40 6.81
C SER A 168 18.39 44.22 5.69
N THR A 169 19.57 43.82 5.21
CA THR A 169 20.28 44.48 4.12
C THR A 169 19.67 44.14 2.76
N GLN A 170 19.15 42.92 2.59
CA GLN A 170 18.47 42.49 1.37
C GLN A 170 17.01 42.94 1.26
N THR A 171 16.38 43.41 2.35
CA THR A 171 14.99 43.88 2.36
C THR A 171 14.83 45.39 2.34
N LYS A 172 15.92 46.16 2.17
CA LYS A 172 15.82 47.61 1.93
C LYS A 172 15.30 47.86 0.50
N PRO A 173 14.27 48.71 0.33
CA PRO A 173 13.63 48.94 -0.97
C PRO A 173 14.52 49.65 -2.01
N ASP A 174 15.64 50.24 -1.59
CA ASP A 174 16.49 51.08 -2.45
C ASP A 174 17.56 50.31 -3.25
N THR A 175 17.67 48.99 -3.08
CA THR A 175 18.61 48.14 -3.85
C THR A 175 17.95 47.28 -4.93
N ALA A 176 16.69 47.56 -5.27
CA ALA A 176 16.06 46.96 -6.45
C ALA A 176 16.30 47.85 -7.68
N THR A 177 17.51 47.84 -8.24
CA THR A 177 17.71 48.41 -9.58
C THR A 177 17.09 47.47 -10.61
N SER A 178 16.19 48.02 -11.43
CA SER A 178 15.38 47.28 -12.43
C SER A 178 16.18 46.61 -13.55
N GLU A 179 17.49 46.82 -13.62
CA GLU A 179 18.35 46.26 -14.67
C GLU A 179 18.71 44.79 -14.42
N GLU A 180 18.89 44.37 -13.16
CA GLU A 180 19.27 42.98 -12.84
C GLU A 180 18.12 41.99 -13.07
N SER A 181 16.88 42.42 -12.79
CA SER A 181 15.69 41.60 -13.02
C SER A 181 15.38 41.43 -14.51
N ARG A 182 15.60 42.45 -15.34
CA ARG A 182 15.45 42.36 -16.80
C ARG A 182 16.46 41.39 -17.43
N ASN A 183 17.74 41.50 -17.05
CA ASN A 183 18.78 40.62 -17.59
C ASN A 183 18.58 39.14 -17.21
N LEU A 184 18.01 38.88 -16.02
CA LEU A 184 17.67 37.52 -15.60
C LEU A 184 16.52 36.94 -16.42
N TRP A 185 15.46 37.73 -16.66
CA TRP A 185 14.32 37.29 -17.48
C TRP A 185 14.69 37.09 -18.95
N ASP A 186 15.55 37.92 -19.53
CA ASP A 186 16.02 37.75 -20.92
C ASP A 186 16.88 36.48 -21.08
N ARG A 187 17.72 36.14 -20.09
CA ARG A 187 18.46 34.86 -20.07
C ARG A 187 17.53 33.66 -19.94
N VAL A 188 16.50 33.76 -19.09
CA VAL A 188 15.51 32.69 -18.91
C VAL A 188 14.66 32.51 -20.17
N MET A 189 14.20 33.59 -20.79
CA MET A 189 13.37 33.51 -22.00
C MET A 189 14.17 33.08 -23.24
N GLY A 190 15.45 33.47 -23.34
CA GLY A 190 16.34 32.99 -24.40
C GLY A 190 16.66 31.49 -24.33
N LEU A 191 16.55 30.86 -23.14
CA LEU A 191 16.68 29.41 -22.97
C LEU A 191 15.46 28.61 -23.46
N PHE A 192 14.29 29.25 -23.55
CA PHE A 192 13.04 28.61 -24.00
C PHE A 192 12.75 28.79 -25.49
N THR A 193 13.51 29.64 -26.18
CA THR A 193 13.42 29.80 -27.64
C THR A 193 14.75 29.41 -28.29
N GLY A 194 15.03 28.10 -28.32
CA GLY A 194 15.99 27.49 -29.24
C GLY A 194 15.26 26.97 -30.49
N PRO A 195 15.86 27.07 -31.70
CA PRO A 195 15.13 27.01 -32.96
C PRO A 195 14.56 25.62 -33.24
N GLY A 196 13.27 25.59 -33.58
CA GLY A 196 12.69 24.49 -34.33
C GLY A 196 13.22 24.53 -35.76
N GLU A 197 14.03 23.54 -36.10
CA GLU A 197 14.04 22.89 -37.41
C GLU A 197 13.56 21.45 -37.23
#